data_AF-A0A8H9K512-F1
#
_entry.id   AF-A0A8H9K512-F1
#
_cell.length_a   1.000
_cell.length_b   1.000
_cell.length_c   1.000
_cell.angle_alpha   90.00
_cell.angle_beta   90.00
_cell.angle_gamma   90.00
#
_symmetry.space_group_name_H-M   'P 1'
#
loop_
_entity.id
_entity.type
_entity.pdbx_description
1 polymer ?
#
loop_
_entity_poly.entity_id
_entity_poly.type
_entity_poly.pdbx_seq_one_letter_code
_entity_poly.pdbx_strand_id
1 'polypeptide(L)'
;MGAGKLSAQSGHAYDDALTASEITHPDRRKRYRNGVDGGSKVTLEAKNANQLIRAYNEARAAGLPCAIIVDQGHIYPPHFDGTPVITALGIGPVTRAESKHITKRFRCVK
;
A
#
# COMPACT_ATOMS: atom_id res chain seq x y z
N MET A 1 -0.37 15.05 -2.48
CA MET A 1 0.53 15.19 -1.31
C MET A 1 1.88 15.71 -1.80
N GLY A 2 2.57 16.56 -1.03
CA GLY A 2 3.97 16.89 -1.30
C GLY A 2 4.89 15.67 -1.14
N ALA A 3 6.09 15.72 -1.71
CA ALA A 3 7.01 14.58 -1.77
C ALA A 3 7.34 13.96 -0.41
N GLY A 4 7.55 14.79 0.63
CA GLY A 4 7.83 14.31 1.99
C GLY A 4 6.68 13.49 2.59
N LYS A 5 5.44 14.00 2.52
CA LYS A 5 4.26 13.29 3.02
C LYS A 5 3.96 12.04 2.19
N LEU A 6 4.12 12.12 0.86
CA LEU A 6 3.97 10.95 -0.01
C LEU A 6 4.95 9.83 0.37
N SER A 7 6.22 10.17 0.61
CA SER A 7 7.25 9.23 1.06
C SER A 7 6.87 8.57 2.39
N ALA A 8 6.47 9.37 3.39
CA ALA A 8 6.05 8.87 4.70
C ALA A 8 4.86 7.91 4.61
N GLN A 9 3.79 8.27 3.88
CA GLN A 9 2.59 7.45 3.75
C GLN A 9 2.85 6.18 2.93
N SER A 10 3.72 6.25 1.92
CA SER A 10 4.19 5.05 1.21
C SER A 10 4.98 4.13 2.15
N GLY A 11 5.83 4.71 3.01
CA GLY A 11 6.57 3.98 4.05
C GLY A 11 5.65 3.19 4.98
N HIS A 12 4.62 3.84 5.54
CA HIS A 12 3.61 3.17 6.37
C HIS A 12 2.92 2.04 5.61
N ALA A 13 2.49 2.28 4.36
CA ALA A 13 1.84 1.26 3.54
C ALA A 13 2.74 0.05 3.29
N TYR A 14 4.04 0.27 3.05
CA TYR A 14 5.00 -0.81 2.85
C TYR A 14 5.23 -1.64 4.11
N ASP A 15 5.32 -0.98 5.27
CA ASP A 15 5.58 -1.65 6.55
C ASP A 15 4.36 -2.44 7.01
N ASP A 16 3.17 -1.84 6.98
CA ASP A 16 1.94 -2.49 7.45
C ASP A 16 1.53 -3.67 6.56
N ALA A 17 1.73 -3.57 5.23
CA ALA A 17 1.49 -4.71 4.34
C ALA A 17 2.48 -5.86 4.60
N LEU A 18 3.74 -5.54 4.90
CA LEU A 18 4.74 -6.55 5.23
C LEU A 18 4.41 -7.23 6.58
N THR A 19 3.98 -6.45 7.57
CA THR A 19 3.50 -6.96 8.87
C THR A 19 2.27 -7.84 8.69
N ALA A 20 1.30 -7.43 7.86
CA ALA A 20 0.15 -8.26 7.51
C ALA A 20 0.58 -9.56 6.83
N SER A 21 1.58 -9.53 5.95
CA SER A 21 2.16 -10.73 5.35
C SER A 21 2.90 -11.60 6.36
N GLU A 22 3.54 -11.04 7.39
CA GLU A 22 4.21 -11.84 8.41
C GLU A 22 3.21 -12.72 9.19
N ILE A 23 2.01 -12.17 9.45
CA ILE A 23 0.94 -12.89 10.15
C ILE A 23 0.24 -13.89 9.22
N THR A 24 -0.05 -13.50 7.98
CA THR A 24 -0.92 -14.30 7.07
C THR A 24 -0.14 -15.21 6.11
N HIS A 25 1.11 -14.86 5.79
CA HIS A 25 1.95 -15.52 4.79
C HIS A 25 3.45 -15.48 5.21
N PRO A 26 3.82 -16.06 6.37
CA PRO A 26 5.15 -15.88 6.96
C PRO A 26 6.31 -16.30 6.03
N ASP A 27 6.14 -17.40 5.29
CA ASP A 27 7.13 -17.86 4.32
C ASP A 27 7.33 -16.86 3.18
N ARG A 28 6.25 -16.24 2.72
CA ARG A 28 6.29 -15.22 1.67
C ARG A 28 7.09 -13.99 2.13
N ARG A 29 6.85 -13.52 3.36
CA ARG A 29 7.63 -12.45 3.99
C ARG A 29 9.10 -12.83 4.10
N LYS A 30 9.40 -14.08 4.49
CA LYS A 30 10.77 -14.60 4.60
C LYS A 30 11.49 -14.58 3.25
N ARG A 31 10.85 -15.08 2.18
CA ARG A 31 11.39 -15.08 0.81
C ARG A 31 11.56 -13.69 0.21
N TYR A 32 10.67 -12.76 0.55
CA TYR A 32 10.81 -11.36 0.15
C TYR A 32 12.04 -10.70 0.80
N ARG A 33 12.28 -10.96 2.09
CA ARG A 33 13.39 -10.35 2.85
C ARG A 33 14.75 -11.00 2.64
N ASN A 34 14.80 -12.29 2.32
CA ASN A 34 16.05 -13.00 2.04
C ASN A 34 16.54 -12.83 0.59
N GLY A 35 15.80 -12.09 -0.25
CA GLY A 35 16.18 -11.76 -1.62
C GLY A 35 15.89 -12.85 -2.66
N VAL A 36 15.30 -13.99 -2.28
CA VAL A 36 15.05 -15.13 -3.19
C VAL A 36 14.04 -14.78 -4.28
N ASP A 37 12.94 -14.10 -3.93
CA ASP A 37 11.88 -13.74 -4.89
C ASP A 37 12.03 -12.32 -5.46
N GLY A 38 13.04 -11.57 -5.04
CA GLY A 38 13.20 -10.15 -5.36
C GLY A 38 12.37 -9.21 -4.48
N GLY A 39 12.98 -8.10 -4.07
CA GLY A 39 12.51 -7.20 -3.00
C GLY A 39 11.90 -5.86 -3.46
N SER A 40 11.56 -5.71 -4.75
CA SER A 40 11.18 -4.40 -5.29
C SER A 40 9.90 -3.85 -4.65
N LYS A 41 9.90 -2.54 -4.40
CA LYS A 41 8.72 -1.77 -4.00
C LYS A 41 8.41 -0.76 -5.10
N VAL A 42 7.13 -0.60 -5.42
CA VAL A 42 6.67 0.32 -6.46
C VAL A 42 5.53 1.15 -5.92
N THR A 43 5.69 2.47 -5.91
CA THR A 43 4.63 3.40 -5.52
C THR A 43 3.79 3.74 -6.74
N LEU A 44 2.49 3.44 -6.67
CA LEU A 44 1.51 3.79 -7.70
C LEU A 44 0.57 4.88 -7.18
N GLU A 45 0.09 5.72 -8.09
CA GLU A 45 -0.82 6.81 -7.78
C GLU A 45 -2.30 6.40 -7.96
N ALA A 46 -3.09 6.62 -6.91
CA ALA A 46 -4.54 6.59 -6.95
C ALA A 46 -5.10 8.02 -6.98
N LYS A 47 -6.18 8.24 -7.74
CA LYS A 47 -6.77 9.58 -7.91
C LYS A 47 -7.60 10.03 -6.71
N ASN A 48 -8.09 9.10 -5.89
CA ASN A 48 -8.95 9.36 -4.73
C ASN A 48 -9.04 8.13 -3.80
N ALA A 49 -9.59 8.34 -2.61
CA ALA A 49 -9.77 7.30 -1.59
C ALA A 49 -10.64 6.12 -2.07
N ASN A 50 -11.66 6.37 -2.91
CA ASN A 50 -12.52 5.28 -3.43
C ASN A 50 -11.74 4.27 -4.26
N GLN A 51 -10.71 4.70 -5.00
CA GLN A 51 -9.84 3.76 -5.71
C GLN A 51 -9.00 2.92 -4.76
N LEU A 52 -8.53 3.49 -3.64
CA LEU A 52 -7.78 2.76 -2.60
C LEU A 52 -8.69 1.73 -1.91
N ILE A 53 -9.90 2.14 -1.50
CA ILE A 53 -10.90 1.25 -0.88
C ILE A 53 -11.23 0.08 -1.81
N ARG A 54 -11.49 0.37 -3.09
CA ARG A 54 -11.78 -0.66 -4.09
C ARG A 54 -10.61 -1.65 -4.23
N ALA A 55 -9.38 -1.15 -4.37
CA ALA A 55 -8.20 -1.99 -4.50
C ALA A 55 -7.93 -2.82 -3.24
N TYR A 56 -8.18 -2.27 -2.05
CA TYR A 56 -8.09 -2.99 -0.79
C TYR A 56 -9.09 -4.16 -0.71
N ASN A 57 -10.35 -3.91 -1.08
CA ASN A 57 -11.37 -4.96 -1.10
C ASN A 57 -11.04 -6.07 -2.11
N GLU A 58 -10.54 -5.70 -3.30
CA GLU A 58 -10.06 -6.66 -4.30
C GLU A 58 -8.86 -7.48 -3.78
N ALA A 59 -7.90 -6.85 -3.11
CA ALA A 59 -6.74 -7.53 -2.52
C ALA A 59 -7.15 -8.51 -1.42
N ARG A 60 -8.05 -8.09 -0.52
CA ARG A 60 -8.59 -8.96 0.53
C ARG A 60 -9.36 -10.14 -0.03
N ALA A 61 -10.21 -9.91 -1.04
CA ALA A 61 -10.97 -10.97 -1.70
C ALA A 61 -10.06 -11.99 -2.40
N ALA A 62 -8.91 -11.54 -2.91
CA ALA A 62 -7.87 -12.40 -3.49
C ALA A 62 -6.94 -13.05 -2.45
N GLY A 63 -7.16 -12.83 -1.14
CA GLY A 63 -6.32 -13.36 -0.07
C GLY A 63 -4.91 -12.76 -0.02
N LEU A 64 -4.69 -11.59 -0.63
CA LEU A 64 -3.37 -10.97 -0.69
C LEU A 64 -3.09 -10.14 0.58
N PRO A 65 -1.86 -10.17 1.11
CA PRO A 65 -1.48 -9.32 2.23
C PRO A 65 -1.60 -7.84 1.83
N CYS A 66 -2.34 -7.07 2.62
CA CYS A 66 -2.60 -5.66 2.35
C CYS A 66 -2.97 -4.86 3.61
N ALA A 67 -2.77 -3.55 3.57
CA ALA A 67 -3.07 -2.64 4.67
C ALA A 67 -3.49 -1.26 4.17
N ILE A 68 -4.57 -0.69 4.72
CA ILE A 68 -4.99 0.70 4.48
C ILE A 68 -4.31 1.60 5.50
N ILE A 69 -3.78 2.72 5.01
CA ILE A 69 -3.22 3.77 5.87
C ILE A 69 -4.23 4.91 5.99
N VAL A 70 -4.52 5.28 7.23
CA VAL A 70 -5.35 6.42 7.59
C VAL A 70 -4.47 7.43 8.31
N ASP A 71 -4.30 8.61 7.73
CA ASP A 71 -3.68 9.74 8.41
C ASP A 71 -4.75 10.48 9.20
N GLN A 72 -4.52 10.70 10.49
CA GLN A 72 -5.46 11.37 11.39
C GLN A 72 -4.71 12.24 12.38
N GLY A 73 -5.30 13.36 12.82
CA GLY A 73 -4.74 14.25 13.84
C GLY A 73 -3.59 15.13 13.34
N HIS A 74 -3.17 14.97 12.08
CA HIS A 74 -2.18 15.82 11.44
C HIS A 74 -2.86 17.01 10.76
N ILE A 75 -2.52 18.23 11.18
CA ILE A 75 -3.06 19.47 10.61
C ILE A 75 -1.99 20.05 9.68
N TYR A 76 -2.24 20.05 8.37
CA TYR A 76 -1.39 20.61 7.33
C TYR A 76 -2.24 21.22 6.20
N PRO A 77 -2.79 22.43 6.41
CA PRO A 77 -3.60 23.11 5.42
C PRO A 77 -2.82 23.39 4.13
N PRO A 78 -3.45 23.33 2.94
CA PRO A 78 -4.87 23.04 2.70
C PRO A 78 -5.18 21.53 2.57
N HIS A 79 -4.22 20.65 2.83
CA HIS A 79 -4.33 19.22 2.49
C HIS A 79 -4.89 18.35 3.61
N PHE A 80 -4.66 18.73 4.86
CA PHE A 80 -5.11 17.99 6.04
C PHE A 80 -5.60 18.97 7.10
N ASP A 81 -6.80 18.76 7.60
CA ASP A 81 -7.44 19.52 8.68
C ASP A 81 -7.47 18.74 10.01
N GLY A 82 -6.81 17.58 10.06
CA GLY A 82 -6.79 16.66 11.20
C GLY A 82 -7.87 15.58 11.16
N THR A 83 -8.82 15.64 10.22
CA THR A 83 -9.80 14.57 10.03
C THR A 83 -9.13 13.28 9.51
N PRO A 84 -9.70 12.09 9.78
CA PRO A 84 -9.17 10.84 9.26
C PRO A 84 -9.28 10.78 7.73
N VAL A 85 -8.15 10.62 7.04
CA VAL A 85 -8.09 10.52 5.58
C VAL A 85 -7.34 9.25 5.18
N ILE A 86 -7.93 8.45 4.28
CA ILE A 86 -7.21 7.33 3.66
C ILE A 86 -6.16 7.90 2.71
N THR A 87 -4.89 7.68 3.04
CA THR A 87 -3.75 8.27 2.34
C THR A 87 -3.00 7.29 1.46
N ALA A 88 -2.98 6.00 1.82
CA ALA A 88 -2.25 4.98 1.08
C ALA A 88 -2.85 3.57 1.28
N LEU A 89 -2.43 2.66 0.40
CA LEU A 89 -2.71 1.23 0.47
C LEU A 89 -1.42 0.47 0.19
N GLY A 90 -1.05 -0.43 1.09
CA GLY A 90 -0.02 -1.43 0.85
C GLY A 90 -0.63 -2.72 0.32
N ILE A 91 -0.02 -3.32 -0.70
CA ILE A 91 -0.34 -4.68 -1.18
C ILE A 91 0.99 -5.39 -1.37
N GLY A 92 1.25 -6.43 -0.60
CA GLY A 92 2.51 -7.15 -0.73
C GLY A 92 3.01 -7.85 0.53
N PRO A 93 4.02 -8.73 0.39
CA PRO A 93 4.63 -9.12 -0.88
C PRO A 93 3.68 -9.93 -1.77
N VAL A 94 3.76 -9.73 -3.08
CA VAL A 94 2.91 -10.39 -4.09
C VAL A 94 3.67 -10.54 -5.38
N THR A 95 3.31 -11.53 -6.19
CA THR A 95 3.81 -11.64 -7.55
C THR A 95 3.13 -10.61 -8.46
N ARG A 96 3.76 -10.33 -9.61
CA ARG A 96 3.14 -9.49 -10.64
C ARG A 96 1.82 -10.09 -11.14
N ALA A 97 1.73 -11.41 -11.28
CA ALA A 97 0.53 -12.08 -11.77
C ALA A 97 -0.64 -11.92 -10.77
N GLU A 98 -0.39 -12.15 -9.48
CA GLU A 98 -1.39 -11.99 -8.41
C GLU A 98 -1.97 -10.58 -8.37
N SER A 99 -1.13 -9.56 -8.45
CA SER A 99 -1.55 -8.16 -8.26
C SER A 99 -2.04 -7.45 -9.53
N LYS A 100 -1.71 -7.94 -10.73
CA LYS A 100 -1.96 -7.21 -12.00
C LYS A 100 -3.41 -6.81 -12.22
N HIS A 101 -4.38 -7.65 -11.83
CA HIS A 101 -5.79 -7.35 -12.03
C HIS A 101 -6.27 -6.14 -11.20
N ILE A 102 -5.63 -5.91 -10.05
CA ILE A 102 -5.84 -4.77 -9.16
C ILE A 102 -5.05 -3.57 -9.66
N THR A 103 -3.74 -3.76 -9.87
CA THR A 103 -2.79 -2.64 -10.04
C THR A 103 -2.74 -2.04 -11.44
N LYS A 104 -3.21 -2.75 -12.47
CA LYS A 104 -3.16 -2.30 -13.89
C LYS A 104 -3.85 -0.96 -14.19
N ARG A 105 -4.70 -0.48 -13.28
CA ARG A 105 -5.46 0.78 -13.44
C ARG A 105 -4.72 2.01 -12.91
N PHE A 106 -3.63 1.80 -12.17
CA PHE A 106 -2.83 2.86 -11.57
C PHE A 106 -1.58 3.14 -12.42
N ARG A 107 -0.93 4.28 -12.15
CA ARG A 107 0.32 4.70 -12.81
C ARG A 107 1.40 4.85 -11.76
N CYS A 108 2.67 4.69 -12.14
CA CYS A 108 3.76 5.03 -11.23
C CYS A 108 3.70 6.50 -10.85
N VAL A 109 3.97 6.79 -9.57
CA VAL A 109 4.25 8.17 -9.12
C VAL A 109 5.39 8.73 -9.96
N LYS A 110 5.28 10.00 -10.36
CA LYS A 110 6.31 10.74 -11.07
C LYS A 110 7.19 11.52 -10.11
#